data_AF-A0A7I7ZHR7-F1
#
_entry.id   AF-A0A7I7ZHR7-F1
#
_cell.length_a   1.000
_cell.length_b   1.000
_cell.length_c   1.000
_cell.angle_alpha   90.00
_cell.angle_beta   90.00
_cell.angle_gamma   90.00
#
_symmetry.space_group_name_H-M   'P 1'
#
loop_
_entity.id
_entity.type
_entity.pdbx_description
1 polymer ?
#
loop_
_entity_poly.entity_id
_entity_poly.type
_entity_poly.pdbx_seq_one_letter_code
_entity_poly.pdbx_strand_id
1 'polypeptide(L)'
;MFTLRFDMRAPAGGAPASSLYPAALDMAAWAESRGLILLVVSEHHAAEDGYLPSPLPMAAALAARTTSVPIAVSALILPLYNPVRLAEDIGVLDHLSGGRISYTLGVGYRPEEFESLGVDYHRRGELAEAHLTVLLKALDGAPFYDDERGVLVRPAPERKVRLSYGGGTPRAARRAARFGLGFNAQNNLPELADAYYDECARQGRVPGRMQQPRPGFPTTVFVADDVDRAWHEIGPYLLHDAMTYADGHHDPHIVSLSTAQTIDALRAENGSHRIYSVDQAIEAIARDGVLSLHPLCGGLPPELAWPYLHRVVDEVMPAVPR
;
A
#
# COMPACT_ATOMS: atom_id res chain seq x y z
N MET A 1 8.06 -14.94 8.05
CA MET A 1 8.06 -14.00 6.90
C MET A 1 7.41 -12.70 7.32
N PHE A 2 7.76 -11.57 6.70
CA PHE A 2 7.15 -10.27 6.98
C PHE A 2 7.12 -9.35 5.76
N THR A 3 6.26 -8.33 5.80
CA THR A 3 6.23 -7.22 4.84
C THR A 3 6.75 -5.95 5.50
N LEU A 4 7.21 -4.99 4.70
CA LEU A 4 7.53 -3.64 5.17
C LEU A 4 6.70 -2.61 4.39
N ARG A 5 5.99 -1.77 5.12
CA ARG A 5 5.27 -0.61 4.58
C ARG A 5 6.01 0.68 4.93
N PHE A 6 6.06 1.60 3.96
CA PHE A 6 6.59 2.95 4.13
C PHE A 6 5.63 3.98 3.53
N ASP A 7 4.99 4.77 4.38
CA ASP A 7 4.09 5.88 4.00
C ASP A 7 4.75 7.26 4.13
N MET A 8 5.96 7.31 4.69
CA MET A 8 6.82 8.49 4.73
C MET A 8 6.26 9.71 5.45
N ARG A 9 5.28 9.52 6.34
CA ARG A 9 4.79 10.59 7.23
C ARG A 9 5.95 11.17 8.04
N ALA A 10 6.03 12.49 8.10
CA ALA A 10 7.01 13.30 8.81
C ALA A 10 6.32 14.46 9.56
N PRO A 11 5.44 14.19 10.55
CA PRO A 11 4.80 15.23 11.34
C PRO A 11 5.81 16.06 12.15
N ALA A 12 5.41 17.24 12.63
CA ALA A 12 6.30 18.13 13.39
C ALA A 12 6.90 17.50 14.67
N GLY A 13 6.21 16.54 15.29
CA GLY A 13 6.70 15.76 16.44
C GLY A 13 7.47 14.48 16.06
N GLY A 14 7.63 14.20 14.77
CA GLY A 14 8.32 13.05 14.21
C GLY A 14 9.73 13.36 13.73
N ALA A 15 10.39 12.35 13.20
CA ALA A 15 11.65 12.52 12.49
C ALA A 15 11.43 13.24 11.14
N PRO A 16 12.40 14.07 10.70
CA PRO A 16 12.27 14.78 9.44
C PRO A 16 12.32 13.83 8.24
N ALA A 17 11.68 14.21 7.13
CA ALA A 17 11.72 13.44 5.89
C ALA A 17 13.17 13.13 5.42
N SER A 18 14.11 14.04 5.69
CA SER A 18 15.54 13.86 5.36
C SER A 18 16.21 12.67 6.06
N SER A 19 15.68 12.20 7.20
CA SER A 19 16.14 10.96 7.84
C SER A 19 15.29 9.75 7.48
N LEU A 20 13.98 9.93 7.28
CA LEU A 20 13.05 8.82 6.99
C LEU A 20 13.30 8.18 5.63
N TYR A 21 13.49 8.98 4.57
CA TYR A 21 13.67 8.46 3.21
C TYR A 21 14.93 7.59 3.07
N PRO A 22 16.13 8.03 3.51
CA PRO A 22 17.31 7.17 3.52
C PRO A 22 17.12 5.91 4.37
N ALA A 23 16.52 6.05 5.56
CA ALA A 23 16.29 4.91 6.46
C ALA A 23 15.38 3.86 5.83
N ALA A 24 14.32 4.25 5.12
CA ALA A 24 13.45 3.31 4.42
C ALA A 24 14.21 2.48 3.37
N LEU A 25 15.13 3.12 2.63
CA LEU A 25 15.98 2.43 1.66
C LEU A 25 16.97 1.48 2.32
N ASP A 26 17.57 1.88 3.45
CA ASP A 26 18.49 1.05 4.22
C ASP A 26 17.78 -0.15 4.84
N MET A 27 16.59 0.05 5.42
CA MET A 27 15.74 -1.01 5.97
C MET A 27 15.30 -2.00 4.88
N ALA A 28 14.90 -1.51 3.71
CA ALA A 28 14.51 -2.37 2.59
C ALA A 28 15.69 -3.24 2.10
N ALA A 29 16.85 -2.64 1.88
CA ALA A 29 18.06 -3.34 1.43
C ALA A 29 18.54 -4.36 2.49
N TRP A 30 18.52 -3.97 3.77
CA TRP A 30 18.90 -4.86 4.86
C TRP A 30 17.92 -6.03 4.99
N ALA A 31 16.61 -5.79 4.94
CA ALA A 31 15.61 -6.82 5.19
C ALA A 31 15.42 -7.82 4.04
N GLU A 32 15.82 -7.50 2.80
CA GLU A 32 15.60 -8.32 1.61
C GLU A 32 16.02 -9.79 1.78
N SER A 33 17.19 -10.04 2.37
CA SER A 33 17.71 -11.40 2.57
C SER A 33 17.32 -12.03 3.92
N ARG A 34 16.37 -11.43 4.65
CA ARG A 34 16.10 -11.71 6.07
C ARG A 34 14.64 -12.08 6.36
N GLY A 35 13.89 -12.49 5.32
CA GLY A 35 12.49 -12.93 5.45
C GLY A 35 11.46 -11.89 5.01
N LEU A 36 11.91 -10.77 4.43
CA LEU A 36 11.07 -9.80 3.75
C LEU A 36 10.47 -10.42 2.47
N ILE A 37 9.14 -10.34 2.33
CA ILE A 37 8.44 -10.90 1.15
C ILE A 37 7.74 -9.84 0.29
N LEU A 38 7.60 -8.61 0.80
CA LEU A 38 6.94 -7.52 0.08
C LEU A 38 7.31 -6.16 0.68
N LEU A 39 7.67 -5.22 -0.19
CA LEU A 39 7.72 -3.79 0.12
C LEU A 39 6.42 -3.11 -0.32
N VAL A 40 5.86 -2.24 0.50
CA VAL A 40 4.61 -1.52 0.21
C VAL A 40 4.80 -0.02 0.36
N VAL A 41 4.39 0.73 -0.65
CA VAL A 41 4.26 2.19 -0.63
C VAL A 41 2.87 2.58 -1.12
N SER A 42 2.35 3.69 -0.63
CA SER A 42 0.98 4.15 -0.90
C SER A 42 0.98 5.64 -1.21
N GLU A 43 -0.02 6.11 -1.93
CA GLU A 43 -0.14 7.51 -2.35
C GLU A 43 -1.16 8.27 -1.52
N HIS A 44 -0.78 9.45 -1.03
CA HIS A 44 -1.69 10.48 -0.56
C HIS A 44 -1.13 11.88 -0.85
N HIS A 45 -2.01 12.83 -1.15
CA HIS A 45 -1.65 14.22 -1.44
C HIS A 45 -2.16 15.16 -0.36
N ALA A 46 -1.64 16.40 -0.34
CA ALA A 46 -2.09 17.45 0.57
C ALA A 46 -2.22 16.97 2.04
N ALA A 47 -1.36 16.03 2.45
CA ALA A 47 -1.33 15.51 3.81
C ALA A 47 -0.39 16.42 4.63
N GLU A 48 -0.92 17.07 5.66
CA GLU A 48 -0.18 18.03 6.49
C GLU A 48 1.04 17.39 7.15
N ASP A 49 0.96 16.09 7.45
CA ASP A 49 2.06 15.32 8.02
C ASP A 49 3.01 14.73 6.99
N GLY A 50 2.91 15.11 5.71
CA GLY A 50 3.89 14.74 4.69
C GLY A 50 3.81 13.30 4.18
N TYR A 51 2.66 12.62 4.29
CA TYR A 51 2.43 11.32 3.63
C TYR A 51 2.94 11.34 2.18
N LEU A 52 3.60 10.25 1.76
CA LEU A 52 4.15 10.02 0.43
C LEU A 52 3.19 10.40 -0.73
N PRO A 53 3.44 11.50 -1.46
CA PRO A 53 2.61 11.93 -2.60
C PRO A 53 3.13 11.42 -3.95
N SER A 54 4.34 10.84 -3.97
CA SER A 54 5.01 10.41 -5.20
C SER A 54 5.56 9.00 -5.04
N PRO A 55 4.69 7.97 -5.07
CA PRO A 55 5.09 6.60 -4.81
C PRO A 55 5.94 6.00 -5.94
N LEU A 56 5.82 6.49 -7.19
CA LEU A 56 6.60 5.97 -8.32
C LEU A 56 8.10 6.27 -8.18
N PRO A 57 8.54 7.51 -7.87
CA PRO A 57 9.93 7.78 -7.49
C PRO A 57 10.43 6.95 -6.30
N MET A 58 9.61 6.80 -5.25
CA MET A 58 9.99 6.00 -4.08
C MET A 58 10.15 4.51 -4.45
N ALA A 59 9.25 3.97 -5.26
CA ALA A 59 9.34 2.62 -5.78
C ALA A 59 10.57 2.42 -6.68
N ALA A 60 10.94 3.42 -7.49
CA ALA A 60 12.20 3.39 -8.27
C ALA A 60 13.42 3.28 -7.35
N ALA A 61 13.46 4.09 -6.28
CA ALA A 61 14.55 4.06 -5.31
C ALA A 61 14.63 2.71 -4.57
N LEU A 62 13.49 2.15 -4.14
CA LEU A 62 13.43 0.81 -3.54
C LEU A 62 13.87 -0.27 -4.52
N ALA A 63 13.45 -0.18 -5.79
CA ALA A 63 13.85 -1.12 -6.84
C ALA A 63 15.34 -1.07 -7.13
N ALA A 64 15.97 0.12 -7.09
CA ALA A 64 17.42 0.27 -7.27
C ALA A 64 18.22 -0.21 -6.05
N ARG A 65 17.63 -0.19 -4.86
CA ARG A 65 18.27 -0.60 -3.59
C ARG A 65 18.07 -2.07 -3.24
N THR A 66 17.24 -2.79 -4.00
CA THR A 66 16.92 -4.21 -3.81
C THR A 66 17.01 -4.98 -5.11
N THR A 67 17.13 -6.30 -5.06
CA THR A 67 17.44 -7.12 -6.23
C THR A 67 16.33 -8.07 -6.65
N SER A 68 15.49 -8.52 -5.71
CA SER A 68 14.59 -9.66 -5.89
C SER A 68 13.23 -9.48 -5.20
N VAL A 69 13.17 -8.73 -4.10
CA VAL A 69 11.92 -8.55 -3.34
C VAL A 69 10.85 -7.86 -4.21
N PRO A 70 9.59 -8.35 -4.21
CA PRO A 70 8.48 -7.65 -4.84
C PRO A 70 8.20 -6.29 -4.20
N ILE A 71 7.75 -5.34 -5.01
CA ILE A 71 7.34 -4.00 -4.56
C ILE A 71 5.87 -3.79 -4.97
N ALA A 72 5.03 -3.35 -4.05
CA ALA A 72 3.66 -2.96 -4.30
C ALA A 72 3.47 -1.46 -4.11
N VAL A 73 3.03 -0.79 -5.17
CA VAL A 73 2.42 0.54 -5.06
C VAL A 73 0.93 0.32 -4.85
N SER A 74 0.48 0.45 -3.60
CA SER A 74 -0.88 0.12 -3.19
C SER A 74 -1.46 1.25 -2.33
N ALA A 75 -2.10 2.27 -2.89
CA ALA A 75 -2.55 2.41 -4.28
C ALA A 75 -1.94 3.61 -5.03
N LEU A 76 -2.12 3.62 -6.35
CA LEU A 76 -2.08 4.79 -7.23
C LEU A 76 -3.48 5.39 -7.37
N ILE A 77 -3.65 6.69 -7.15
CA ILE A 77 -4.94 7.38 -7.28
C ILE A 77 -5.17 7.77 -8.73
N LEU A 78 -5.68 6.83 -9.53
CA LEU A 78 -5.70 6.90 -10.99
C LEU A 78 -6.30 8.20 -11.58
N PRO A 79 -7.39 8.78 -11.05
CA PRO A 79 -7.94 10.05 -11.57
C PRO A 79 -6.99 11.25 -11.52
N LEU A 80 -5.91 11.18 -10.73
CA LEU A 80 -4.94 12.26 -10.56
C LEU A 80 -3.77 12.16 -11.56
N TYR A 81 -3.75 11.14 -12.42
CA TYR A 81 -2.68 10.91 -13.39
C TYR A 81 -3.12 11.24 -14.82
N ASN A 82 -2.16 11.71 -15.62
CA ASN A 82 -2.25 11.53 -17.06
C ASN A 82 -1.96 10.05 -17.39
N PRO A 83 -2.88 9.31 -18.03
CA PRO A 83 -2.73 7.86 -18.22
C PRO A 83 -1.61 7.48 -19.19
N VAL A 84 -1.28 8.33 -20.17
CA VAL A 84 -0.15 8.09 -21.09
C VAL A 84 1.16 8.28 -20.35
N ARG A 85 1.28 9.36 -19.55
CA ARG A 85 2.46 9.61 -18.73
C ARG A 85 2.68 8.50 -17.71
N LEU A 86 1.61 8.05 -17.06
CA LEU A 86 1.67 6.93 -16.13
C LEU A 86 2.14 5.64 -16.81
N ALA A 87 1.71 5.37 -18.05
CA ALA A 87 2.20 4.23 -18.81
C ALA A 87 3.71 4.31 -19.11
N GLU A 88 4.24 5.50 -19.42
CA GLU A 88 5.69 5.72 -19.58
C GLU A 88 6.45 5.46 -18.27
N ASP A 89 5.97 6.01 -17.15
CA ASP A 89 6.60 5.82 -15.84
C ASP A 89 6.59 4.35 -15.44
N ILE A 90 5.49 3.62 -15.66
CA ILE A 90 5.41 2.17 -15.47
C ILE A 90 6.39 1.43 -16.38
N GLY A 91 6.49 1.82 -17.65
CA GLY A 91 7.45 1.25 -18.59
C GLY A 91 8.88 1.37 -18.08
N VAL A 92 9.31 2.57 -17.69
CA VAL A 92 10.65 2.80 -17.11
C VAL A 92 10.86 1.98 -15.83
N LEU A 93 9.86 1.92 -14.95
CA LEU A 93 9.93 1.15 -13.70
C LEU A 93 9.98 -0.37 -13.93
N ASP A 94 9.34 -0.89 -14.97
CA ASP A 94 9.43 -2.31 -15.34
C ASP A 94 10.89 -2.68 -15.65
N HIS A 95 11.58 -1.85 -16.43
CA HIS A 95 13.00 -2.01 -16.75
C HIS A 95 13.90 -1.88 -15.52
N LEU A 96 13.70 -0.83 -14.70
CA LEU A 96 14.50 -0.60 -13.49
C LEU A 96 14.35 -1.71 -12.45
N SER A 97 13.13 -2.24 -12.30
CA SER A 97 12.84 -3.25 -11.28
C SER A 97 13.00 -4.68 -11.78
N GLY A 98 13.20 -4.90 -13.08
CA GLY A 98 13.04 -6.21 -13.69
C GLY A 98 11.64 -6.76 -13.43
N GLY A 99 10.61 -5.94 -13.68
CA GLY A 99 9.19 -6.27 -13.52
C GLY A 99 8.77 -6.74 -12.13
N ARG A 100 9.43 -6.29 -11.07
CA ARG A 100 9.10 -6.64 -9.67
C ARG A 100 8.03 -5.76 -9.04
N ILE A 101 7.69 -4.64 -9.67
CA ILE A 101 6.66 -3.73 -9.17
C ILE A 101 5.26 -4.19 -9.60
N SER A 102 4.31 -4.12 -8.67
CA SER A 102 2.87 -4.26 -8.92
C SER A 102 2.14 -3.00 -8.49
N TYR A 103 1.02 -2.71 -9.14
CA TYR A 103 0.27 -1.49 -8.92
C TYR A 103 -1.19 -1.81 -8.62
N THR A 104 -1.72 -1.23 -7.54
CA THR A 104 -3.15 -1.20 -7.26
C THR A 104 -3.68 0.17 -7.62
N LEU A 105 -4.66 0.22 -8.51
CA LEU A 105 -5.29 1.46 -8.95
C LEU A 105 -6.50 1.74 -8.05
N GLY A 106 -6.57 2.95 -7.49
CA GLY A 106 -7.67 3.43 -6.66
C GLY A 106 -8.42 4.58 -7.32
N VAL A 107 -9.65 4.83 -6.85
CA VAL A 107 -10.46 5.99 -7.27
C VAL A 107 -10.08 7.25 -6.49
N GLY A 108 -9.47 7.11 -5.31
CA GLY A 108 -9.32 8.20 -4.35
C GLY A 108 -10.62 8.52 -3.60
N TYR A 109 -10.48 9.02 -2.37
CA TYR A 109 -11.62 9.30 -1.50
C TYR A 109 -11.57 10.69 -0.84
N ARG A 110 -10.40 11.35 -0.77
CA ARG A 110 -10.20 12.65 -0.11
C ARG A 110 -10.43 13.81 -1.09
N PRO A 111 -11.46 14.66 -0.91
CA PRO A 111 -11.72 15.80 -1.79
C PRO A 111 -10.55 16.77 -1.91
N GLU A 112 -9.79 16.96 -0.83
CA GLU A 112 -8.70 17.93 -0.73
C GLU A 112 -7.53 17.56 -1.68
N GLU A 113 -7.29 16.26 -1.89
CA GLU A 113 -6.30 15.77 -2.85
C GLU A 113 -6.66 16.18 -4.28
N PHE A 114 -7.94 16.08 -4.62
CA PHE A 114 -8.46 16.44 -5.93
C PHE A 114 -8.42 17.95 -6.17
N GLU A 115 -8.85 18.73 -5.16
CA GLU A 115 -8.79 20.19 -5.21
C GLU A 115 -7.35 20.68 -5.42
N SER A 116 -6.38 20.12 -4.68
CA SER A 116 -4.96 20.52 -4.78
C SER A 116 -4.35 20.30 -6.16
N LEU A 117 -4.90 19.36 -6.95
CA LEU A 117 -4.44 19.02 -8.29
C LEU A 117 -5.37 19.53 -9.39
N GLY A 118 -6.39 20.32 -9.04
CA GLY A 118 -7.33 20.91 -10.00
C GLY A 118 -8.23 19.87 -10.71
N VAL A 119 -8.50 18.73 -10.08
CA VAL A 119 -9.36 17.68 -10.61
C VAL A 119 -10.72 17.72 -9.93
N ASP A 120 -11.81 17.59 -10.68
CA ASP A 120 -13.16 17.55 -10.11
C ASP A 120 -13.40 16.21 -9.37
N TYR A 121 -13.49 16.28 -8.04
CA TYR A 121 -13.76 15.13 -7.17
C TYR A 121 -15.04 14.37 -7.53
N HIS A 122 -16.08 15.05 -8.01
CA HIS A 122 -17.35 14.41 -8.37
C HIS A 122 -17.24 13.58 -9.64
N ARG A 123 -16.25 13.85 -10.50
CA ARG A 123 -15.96 13.09 -11.72
C ARG A 123 -14.98 11.95 -11.52
N ARG A 124 -14.39 11.76 -10.33
CA ARG A 124 -13.36 10.75 -10.07
C ARG A 124 -13.68 9.34 -10.56
N GLY A 125 -14.95 8.92 -10.47
CA GLY A 125 -15.39 7.61 -10.92
C GLY A 125 -15.43 7.46 -12.45
N GLU A 126 -15.83 8.53 -13.15
CA GLU A 126 -15.83 8.63 -14.62
C GLU A 126 -14.38 8.71 -15.13
N LEU A 127 -13.58 9.60 -14.55
CA LEU A 127 -12.16 9.79 -14.86
C LEU A 127 -11.37 8.49 -14.67
N ALA A 128 -11.60 7.76 -13.56
CA ALA A 128 -10.93 6.48 -13.35
C ALA A 128 -11.19 5.48 -14.49
N GLU A 129 -12.42 5.40 -15.02
CA GLU A 129 -12.74 4.45 -16.11
C GLU A 129 -12.16 4.93 -17.45
N ALA A 130 -12.22 6.23 -17.74
CA ALA A 130 -11.63 6.83 -18.92
C ALA A 130 -10.10 6.64 -18.92
N HIS A 131 -9.43 6.99 -17.82
CA HIS A 131 -7.98 6.87 -17.67
C HIS A 131 -7.53 5.41 -17.69
N LEU A 132 -8.29 4.50 -17.07
CA LEU A 132 -7.97 3.08 -17.11
C LEU A 132 -8.03 2.52 -18.54
N THR A 133 -9.01 2.95 -19.33
CA THR A 133 -9.14 2.54 -20.74
C THR A 133 -7.91 2.94 -21.54
N VAL A 134 -7.45 4.18 -21.39
CA VAL A 134 -6.24 4.69 -22.08
C VAL A 134 -4.99 4.00 -21.56
N LEU A 135 -4.85 3.84 -20.24
CA LEU A 135 -3.70 3.20 -19.61
C LEU A 135 -3.51 1.76 -20.10
N LEU A 136 -4.58 0.95 -20.16
CA LEU A 136 -4.46 -0.44 -20.61
C LEU A 136 -4.06 -0.56 -22.07
N LYS A 137 -4.55 0.34 -22.95
CA LYS A 137 -4.09 0.40 -24.35
C LYS A 137 -2.63 0.84 -24.43
N ALA A 138 -2.25 1.84 -23.66
CA ALA A 138 -0.89 2.36 -23.64
C ALA A 138 0.14 1.32 -23.18
N LEU A 139 -0.21 0.49 -22.19
CA LEU A 139 0.65 -0.59 -21.69
C LEU A 139 0.79 -1.78 -22.67
N ASP A 140 -0.05 -1.90 -23.69
CA ASP A 140 0.10 -2.89 -24.77
C ASP A 140 1.30 -2.57 -25.68
N GLY A 141 1.75 -1.31 -25.71
CA GLY A 141 2.93 -0.86 -26.45
C GLY A 141 2.71 -0.67 -27.96
N ALA A 142 1.56 -1.07 -28.49
CA ALA A 142 1.13 -0.76 -29.85
C ALA A 142 0.68 0.72 -29.98
N PRO A 143 1.00 1.42 -31.10
CA PRO A 143 0.43 2.74 -31.36
C PRO A 143 -1.10 2.68 -31.45
N PHE A 144 -1.78 3.69 -30.91
CA PHE A 144 -3.24 3.84 -31.01
C PHE A 144 -3.64 5.31 -31.04
N TYR A 145 -4.93 5.57 -31.29
CA TYR A 145 -5.50 6.92 -31.18
C TYR A 145 -6.38 7.03 -29.94
N ASP A 146 -6.17 8.11 -29.18
CA ASP A 146 -7.06 8.58 -28.11
C ASP A 146 -7.77 9.84 -28.64
N ASP A 147 -9.04 9.69 -29.04
CA ASP A 147 -9.74 10.63 -29.93
C ASP A 147 -8.93 10.89 -31.22
N GLU A 148 -8.53 12.13 -31.46
CA GLU A 148 -7.72 12.54 -32.61
C GLU A 148 -6.21 12.51 -32.31
N ARG A 149 -5.82 12.24 -31.05
CA ARG A 149 -4.42 12.27 -30.60
C ARG A 149 -3.77 10.90 -30.81
N GLY A 150 -2.71 10.85 -31.62
CA GLY A 150 -1.87 9.65 -31.76
C GLY A 150 -1.04 9.41 -30.50
N VAL A 151 -1.06 8.19 -29.97
CA VAL A 151 -0.36 7.78 -28.75
C VAL A 151 0.60 6.64 -29.06
N LEU A 152 1.83 6.78 -28.58
CA LEU A 152 2.87 5.76 -28.60
C LEU A 152 3.68 5.86 -27.31
N VAL A 153 3.65 4.82 -26.48
CA VAL A 153 4.42 4.76 -25.22
C VAL A 153 5.71 4.00 -25.42
N ARG A 154 6.83 4.63 -25.04
CA ARG A 154 8.17 4.03 -25.02
C ARG A 154 8.97 4.51 -23.79
N PRO A 155 9.81 3.65 -23.17
CA PRO A 155 9.91 2.22 -23.43
C PRO A 155 8.63 1.49 -23.03
N ALA A 156 8.23 0.48 -23.80
CA ALA A 156 7.16 -0.41 -23.37
C ALA A 156 7.69 -1.32 -22.24
N PRO A 157 6.84 -1.73 -21.28
CA PRO A 157 7.18 -2.78 -20.34
C PRO A 157 7.63 -4.04 -21.08
N GLU A 158 8.69 -4.71 -20.59
CA GLU A 158 9.10 -6.01 -21.13
C GLU A 158 8.16 -7.13 -20.70
N ARG A 159 7.56 -6.98 -19.52
CA ARG A 159 6.71 -7.99 -18.91
C ARG A 159 5.29 -7.47 -18.80
N LYS A 160 4.35 -8.41 -18.71
CA LYS A 160 2.95 -8.06 -18.40
C LYS A 160 2.89 -7.38 -17.04
N VAL A 161 2.52 -6.11 -17.04
CA VAL A 161 2.39 -5.30 -15.83
C VAL A 161 1.35 -5.91 -14.90
N ARG A 162 1.72 -6.08 -13.62
CA ARG A 162 0.81 -6.57 -12.58
C ARG A 162 -0.06 -5.41 -12.09
N LEU A 163 -1.21 -5.26 -12.73
CA LEU A 163 -2.25 -4.30 -12.33
C LEU A 163 -3.38 -4.98 -11.57
N SER A 164 -3.88 -4.27 -10.57
CA SER A 164 -5.07 -4.61 -9.79
C SER A 164 -5.88 -3.35 -9.55
N TYR A 165 -7.16 -3.50 -9.20
CA TYR A 165 -8.00 -2.38 -8.79
C TYR A 165 -8.34 -2.49 -7.30
N GLY A 166 -8.32 -1.38 -6.58
CA GLY A 166 -8.59 -1.32 -5.14
C GLY A 166 -9.93 -0.65 -4.83
N GLY A 167 -10.57 -1.05 -3.74
CA GLY A 167 -11.72 -0.33 -3.18
C GLY A 167 -12.54 -1.10 -2.16
N GLY A 168 -13.43 -0.41 -1.46
CA GLY A 168 -14.33 -0.97 -0.44
C GLY A 168 -15.78 -1.17 -0.87
N THR A 169 -16.12 -1.02 -2.16
CA THR A 169 -17.53 -1.05 -2.61
C THR A 169 -17.79 -2.06 -3.74
N PRO A 170 -19.01 -2.64 -3.84
CA PRO A 170 -19.36 -3.52 -4.96
C PRO A 170 -19.20 -2.85 -6.33
N ARG A 171 -19.33 -1.52 -6.40
CA ARG A 171 -19.08 -0.74 -7.62
C ARG A 171 -17.62 -0.83 -8.05
N ALA A 172 -16.67 -0.75 -7.11
CA ALA A 172 -15.25 -0.91 -7.39
C ALA A 172 -14.90 -2.34 -7.82
N ALA A 173 -15.48 -3.35 -7.15
CA ALA A 173 -15.34 -4.76 -7.52
C ALA A 173 -15.80 -5.02 -8.97
N ARG A 174 -17.02 -4.57 -9.32
CA ARG A 174 -17.53 -4.67 -10.69
C ARG A 174 -16.65 -3.94 -11.71
N ARG A 175 -16.05 -2.81 -11.34
CA ARG A 175 -15.13 -2.09 -12.24
C ARG A 175 -13.89 -2.93 -12.53
N ALA A 176 -13.26 -3.52 -11.51
CA ALA A 176 -12.12 -4.41 -11.69
C ALA A 176 -12.45 -5.54 -12.67
N ALA A 177 -13.60 -6.20 -12.48
CA ALA A 177 -14.08 -7.29 -13.33
C ALA A 177 -14.30 -6.85 -14.78
N ARG A 178 -14.97 -5.70 -15.04
CA ARG A 178 -15.20 -5.17 -16.41
C ARG A 178 -13.92 -4.97 -17.21
N PHE A 179 -12.86 -4.52 -16.53
CA PHE A 179 -11.55 -4.28 -17.14
C PHE A 179 -10.62 -5.52 -17.11
N GLY A 180 -11.08 -6.66 -16.59
CA GLY A 180 -10.27 -7.88 -16.53
C GLY A 180 -9.10 -7.80 -15.56
N LEU A 181 -9.19 -6.97 -14.52
CA LEU A 181 -8.18 -6.82 -13.48
C LEU A 181 -8.50 -7.69 -12.26
N GLY A 182 -7.46 -8.02 -11.49
CA GLY A 182 -7.65 -8.49 -10.11
C GLY A 182 -8.24 -7.40 -9.21
N PHE A 183 -8.82 -7.79 -8.08
CA PHE A 183 -9.43 -6.86 -7.12
C PHE A 183 -8.81 -7.00 -5.73
N ASN A 184 -8.38 -5.88 -5.15
CA ASN A 184 -7.85 -5.78 -3.80
C ASN A 184 -8.87 -5.02 -2.94
N ALA A 185 -9.64 -5.75 -2.14
CA ALA A 185 -10.64 -5.14 -1.28
C ALA A 185 -10.00 -4.44 -0.06
N GLN A 186 -10.63 -3.36 0.38
CA GLN A 186 -10.24 -2.65 1.62
C GLN A 186 -10.92 -3.22 2.87
N ASN A 187 -11.97 -4.02 2.69
CA ASN A 187 -12.76 -4.63 3.74
C ASN A 187 -13.12 -6.09 3.39
N ASN A 188 -13.61 -6.85 4.37
CA ASN A 188 -13.95 -8.27 4.21
C ASN A 188 -15.46 -8.52 4.04
N LEU A 189 -16.16 -7.63 3.33
CA LEU A 189 -17.59 -7.80 3.06
C LEU A 189 -17.79 -8.87 1.95
N PRO A 190 -18.60 -9.92 2.16
CA PRO A 190 -18.81 -11.00 1.18
C PRO A 190 -19.32 -10.49 -0.18
N GLU A 191 -20.20 -9.48 -0.15
CA GLU A 191 -20.79 -8.84 -1.32
C GLU A 191 -19.77 -8.26 -2.31
N LEU A 192 -18.53 -7.97 -1.87
CA LEU A 192 -17.46 -7.54 -2.77
C LEU A 192 -16.96 -8.68 -3.66
N ALA A 193 -16.79 -9.87 -3.07
CA ALA A 193 -16.37 -11.05 -3.81
C ALA A 193 -17.47 -11.48 -4.79
N ASP A 194 -18.72 -11.53 -4.33
CA ASP A 194 -19.87 -11.85 -5.16
C ASP A 194 -19.98 -10.88 -6.34
N ALA A 195 -19.94 -9.57 -6.07
CA ALA A 195 -19.98 -8.55 -7.11
C ALA A 195 -18.83 -8.63 -8.12
N TYR A 196 -17.64 -9.08 -7.69
CA TYR A 196 -16.50 -9.30 -8.59
C TYR A 196 -16.72 -10.51 -9.48
N TYR A 197 -17.01 -11.68 -8.89
CA TYR A 197 -17.15 -12.94 -9.62
C TYR A 197 -18.37 -12.96 -10.55
N ASP A 198 -19.51 -12.44 -10.10
CA ASP A 198 -20.72 -12.32 -10.92
C ASP A 198 -20.49 -11.45 -12.15
N GLU A 199 -19.79 -10.33 -11.97
CA GLU A 199 -19.46 -9.44 -13.08
C GLU A 199 -18.42 -10.06 -14.02
N CYS A 200 -17.43 -10.80 -13.51
CA CYS A 200 -16.53 -11.59 -14.35
C CYS A 200 -17.31 -12.59 -15.20
N ALA A 201 -18.25 -13.34 -14.61
CA ALA A 201 -19.10 -14.29 -15.32
C ALA A 201 -19.96 -13.59 -16.38
N ARG A 202 -20.60 -12.47 -16.04
CA ARG A 202 -21.42 -11.67 -16.96
C ARG A 202 -20.65 -11.15 -18.17
N GLN A 203 -19.37 -10.83 -17.98
CA GLN A 203 -18.47 -10.35 -19.05
C GLN A 203 -17.75 -11.50 -19.80
N GLY A 204 -17.96 -12.76 -19.40
CA GLY A 204 -17.25 -13.91 -19.96
C GLY A 204 -15.74 -13.88 -19.71
N ARG A 205 -15.29 -13.27 -18.60
CA ARG A 205 -13.88 -13.10 -18.25
C ARG A 205 -13.45 -14.10 -17.19
N VAL A 206 -12.23 -14.64 -17.34
CA VAL A 206 -11.58 -15.41 -16.28
C VAL A 206 -11.26 -14.47 -15.12
N PRO A 207 -11.72 -14.73 -13.89
CA PRO A 207 -11.39 -13.90 -12.74
C PRO A 207 -9.88 -13.81 -12.51
N GLY A 208 -9.41 -12.60 -12.22
CA GLY A 208 -8.06 -12.38 -11.71
C GLY A 208 -7.97 -12.69 -10.23
N ARG A 209 -6.84 -12.34 -9.61
CA ARG A 209 -6.67 -12.48 -8.16
C ARG A 209 -7.65 -11.55 -7.44
N MET A 210 -8.52 -12.13 -6.63
CA MET A 210 -9.37 -11.42 -5.68
C MET A 210 -8.76 -11.58 -4.27
N GLN A 211 -8.41 -10.46 -3.65
CA GLN A 211 -7.83 -10.42 -2.31
C GLN A 211 -8.74 -9.62 -1.38
N GLN A 212 -9.13 -10.23 -0.27
CA GLN A 212 -9.77 -9.54 0.85
C GLN A 212 -8.84 -9.58 2.07
N PRO A 213 -8.84 -8.51 2.88
CA PRO A 213 -8.12 -8.54 4.13
C PRO A 213 -8.77 -9.55 5.08
N ARG A 214 -7.96 -10.26 5.85
CA ARG A 214 -8.47 -11.19 6.86
C ARG A 214 -9.03 -10.39 8.03
N PRO A 215 -10.24 -10.70 8.54
CA PRO A 215 -10.76 -10.06 9.75
C PRO A 215 -9.79 -10.16 10.92
N GLY A 216 -9.56 -9.03 11.62
CA GLY A 216 -8.69 -8.98 12.79
C GLY A 216 -7.18 -9.09 12.51
N PHE A 217 -6.77 -9.07 11.24
CA PHE A 217 -5.36 -9.07 10.87
C PHE A 217 -4.76 -7.65 10.98
N PRO A 218 -3.71 -7.44 11.79
CA PRO A 218 -3.13 -6.12 11.99
C PRO A 218 -2.35 -5.65 10.76
N THR A 219 -2.43 -4.36 10.48
CA THR A 219 -1.74 -3.72 9.35
C THR A 219 -0.47 -2.98 9.76
N THR A 220 -0.29 -2.74 11.07
CA THR A 220 0.88 -2.12 11.68
C THR A 220 1.32 -2.94 12.89
N VAL A 221 2.44 -3.66 12.77
CA VAL A 221 2.99 -4.51 13.84
C VAL A 221 4.42 -4.12 14.20
N PHE A 222 4.69 -4.08 15.51
CA PHE A 222 6.03 -4.01 16.11
C PHE A 222 6.26 -5.20 17.05
N VAL A 223 7.52 -5.56 17.29
CA VAL A 223 7.89 -6.64 18.22
C VAL A 223 8.87 -6.14 19.27
N ALA A 224 8.57 -6.38 20.54
CA ALA A 224 9.30 -5.88 21.70
C ALA A 224 9.43 -6.93 22.81
N ASP A 225 10.51 -6.87 23.59
CA ASP A 225 10.67 -7.73 24.77
C ASP A 225 9.79 -7.24 25.93
N ASP A 226 9.72 -5.92 26.08
CA ASP A 226 8.86 -5.22 27.02
C ASP A 226 7.80 -4.43 26.25
N VAL A 227 6.62 -5.04 26.13
CA VAL A 227 5.47 -4.47 25.41
C VAL A 227 4.98 -3.20 26.09
N ASP A 228 5.01 -3.12 27.42
CA ASP A 228 4.58 -1.93 28.17
C ASP A 228 5.48 -0.73 27.88
N ARG A 229 6.79 -0.94 27.97
CA ARG A 229 7.78 0.08 27.61
C ARG A 229 7.63 0.50 26.14
N ALA A 230 7.43 -0.46 25.23
CA ALA A 230 7.26 -0.15 23.82
C ALA A 230 6.04 0.74 23.55
N TRP A 231 4.90 0.48 24.21
CA TRP A 231 3.74 1.37 24.10
C TRP A 231 4.00 2.78 24.64
N HIS A 232 4.81 2.91 25.68
CA HIS A 232 5.25 4.22 26.16
C HIS A 232 6.19 4.93 25.16
N GLU A 233 7.12 4.18 24.56
CA GLU A 233 8.18 4.72 23.68
C GLU A 233 7.66 5.08 22.28
N ILE A 234 6.88 4.19 21.64
CA ILE A 234 6.44 4.34 20.25
C ILE A 234 4.93 4.58 20.09
N GLY A 235 4.15 4.44 21.16
CA GLY A 235 2.70 4.67 21.15
C GLY A 235 2.25 6.03 20.59
N PRO A 236 2.94 7.16 20.86
CA PRO A 236 2.58 8.45 20.27
C PRO A 236 2.58 8.46 18.74
N TYR A 237 3.53 7.76 18.10
CA TYR A 237 3.65 7.68 16.64
C TYR A 237 2.57 6.77 16.04
N LEU A 238 2.30 5.63 16.69
CA LEU A 238 1.21 4.74 16.29
C LEU A 238 -0.15 5.44 16.38
N LEU A 239 -0.36 6.22 17.44
CA LEU A 239 -1.59 6.99 17.61
C LEU A 239 -1.73 8.09 16.55
N HIS A 240 -0.64 8.81 16.25
CA HIS A 240 -0.64 9.79 15.15
C HIS A 240 -1.07 9.14 13.83
N ASP A 241 -0.43 8.04 13.43
CA ASP A 241 -0.80 7.33 12.20
C ASP A 241 -2.25 6.86 12.20
N ALA A 242 -2.72 6.26 13.31
CA ALA A 242 -4.09 5.80 13.45
C ALA A 242 -5.11 6.94 13.31
N MET A 243 -4.91 8.05 14.02
CA MET A 243 -5.81 9.20 13.99
C MET A 243 -5.81 9.88 12.61
N THR A 244 -4.64 10.14 12.03
CA THR A 244 -4.55 10.81 10.72
C THR A 244 -5.05 9.93 9.59
N TYR A 245 -4.90 8.60 9.67
CA TYR A 245 -5.47 7.72 8.66
C TYR A 245 -6.99 7.58 8.81
N ALA A 246 -7.53 7.64 10.03
CA ALA A 246 -8.97 7.63 10.26
C ALA A 246 -9.67 8.91 9.79
N ASP A 247 -8.95 10.03 9.79
CA ASP A 247 -9.49 11.31 9.33
C ASP A 247 -9.94 11.23 7.85
N GLY A 248 -11.15 11.70 7.58
CA GLY A 248 -11.79 11.62 6.26
C GLY A 248 -12.32 10.24 5.84
N HIS A 249 -12.22 9.20 6.69
CA HIS A 249 -12.88 7.91 6.46
C HIS A 249 -14.18 7.78 7.26
N HIS A 250 -15.21 7.21 6.63
CA HIS A 250 -16.51 6.97 7.26
C HIS A 250 -16.98 5.52 7.17
N ASP A 251 -16.22 4.63 6.52
CA ASP A 251 -16.54 3.20 6.43
C ASP A 251 -15.85 2.43 7.57
N PRO A 252 -16.58 1.98 8.60
CA PRO A 252 -16.00 1.28 9.75
C PRO A 252 -15.45 -0.10 9.39
N HIS A 253 -15.69 -0.62 8.17
CA HIS A 253 -15.25 -1.94 7.76
C HIS A 253 -13.83 -1.96 7.17
N ILE A 254 -13.20 -0.79 6.96
CA ILE A 254 -11.83 -0.71 6.46
C ILE A 254 -10.87 -1.23 7.55
N VAL A 255 -10.11 -2.27 7.22
CA VAL A 255 -9.31 -3.02 8.21
C VAL A 255 -8.16 -2.25 8.85
N SER A 256 -7.70 -1.18 8.20
CA SER A 256 -6.62 -0.34 8.73
C SER A 256 -7.13 0.77 9.65
N LEU A 257 -8.44 0.99 9.74
CA LEU A 257 -9.00 2.04 10.59
C LEU A 257 -8.98 1.63 12.05
N SER A 258 -8.63 2.60 12.88
CA SER A 258 -8.82 2.56 14.33
C SER A 258 -9.70 3.73 14.73
N THR A 259 -10.50 3.53 15.78
CA THR A 259 -11.33 4.61 16.35
C THR A 259 -10.68 5.29 17.56
N ALA A 260 -9.56 4.73 18.04
CA ALA A 260 -8.85 5.22 19.21
C ALA A 260 -8.38 6.67 19.06
N GLN A 261 -8.53 7.42 20.16
CA GLN A 261 -8.10 8.82 20.30
C GLN A 261 -7.01 8.98 21.38
N THR A 262 -6.63 7.88 22.04
CA THR A 262 -5.59 7.83 23.07
C THR A 262 -4.74 6.58 22.89
N ILE A 263 -3.50 6.59 23.41
CA ILE A 263 -2.58 5.45 23.34
C ILE A 263 -3.20 4.23 24.04
N ASP A 264 -3.80 4.43 25.22
CA ASP A 264 -4.45 3.36 25.97
C ASP A 264 -5.64 2.77 25.21
N ALA A 265 -6.44 3.60 24.54
CA ALA A 265 -7.54 3.13 23.71
C ALA A 265 -7.02 2.35 22.49
N LEU A 266 -5.96 2.82 21.83
CA LEU A 266 -5.38 2.15 20.66
C LEU A 266 -4.82 0.78 21.05
N ARG A 267 -4.13 0.72 22.18
CA ARG A 267 -3.62 -0.51 22.77
C ARG A 267 -4.74 -1.48 23.13
N ALA A 268 -5.81 -0.98 23.77
CA ALA A 268 -6.95 -1.79 24.20
C ALA A 268 -7.81 -2.29 23.03
N GLU A 269 -7.91 -1.50 21.95
CA GLU A 269 -8.64 -1.88 20.74
C GLU A 269 -8.06 -3.15 20.12
N ASN A 270 -6.73 -3.35 20.24
CA ASN A 270 -6.02 -4.49 19.66
C ASN A 270 -6.39 -4.70 18.18
N GLY A 271 -6.58 -3.58 17.47
CA GLY A 271 -7.08 -3.52 16.10
C GLY A 271 -5.95 -3.59 15.07
N SER A 272 -5.86 -2.56 14.22
CA SER A 272 -4.88 -2.44 13.14
C SER A 272 -3.44 -2.26 13.63
N HIS A 273 -3.24 -1.57 14.76
CA HIS A 273 -1.92 -1.29 15.37
C HIS A 273 -1.67 -2.21 16.56
N ARG A 274 -0.58 -2.99 16.52
CA ARG A 274 -0.22 -3.93 17.58
C ARG A 274 1.27 -3.94 17.87
N ILE A 275 1.61 -4.12 19.15
CA ILE A 275 2.96 -4.44 19.60
C ILE A 275 2.89 -5.83 20.24
N TYR A 276 3.65 -6.77 19.69
CA TYR A 276 3.72 -8.14 20.16
C TYR A 276 4.99 -8.39 20.99
N SER A 277 4.90 -9.31 21.95
CA SER A 277 6.09 -10.00 22.44
C SER A 277 6.68 -10.90 21.33
N VAL A 278 7.91 -11.39 21.52
CA VAL A 278 8.53 -12.35 20.60
C VAL A 278 7.65 -13.60 20.42
N ASP A 279 7.15 -14.18 21.52
CA ASP A 279 6.26 -15.35 21.48
C ASP A 279 4.97 -15.08 20.71
N GLN A 280 4.32 -13.94 20.99
CA GLN A 280 3.11 -13.53 20.28
C GLN A 280 3.36 -13.31 18.78
N ALA A 281 4.54 -12.82 18.41
CA ALA A 281 4.92 -12.64 17.02
C ALA A 281 5.16 -13.98 16.30
N ILE A 282 5.77 -14.97 16.97
CA ILE A 282 5.93 -16.33 16.45
C ILE A 282 4.56 -16.98 16.23
N GLU A 283 3.66 -16.90 17.22
CA GLU A 283 2.29 -17.40 17.11
C GLU A 283 1.51 -16.72 15.99
N ALA A 284 1.66 -15.39 15.83
CA ALA A 284 1.03 -14.64 14.76
C ALA A 284 1.52 -15.10 13.39
N ILE A 285 2.82 -15.39 13.22
CA ILE A 285 3.34 -15.95 11.95
C ILE A 285 2.83 -17.37 11.73
N ALA A 286 2.78 -18.22 12.76
CA ALA A 286 2.25 -19.57 12.62
C ALA A 286 0.78 -19.58 12.18
N ARG A 287 -0.02 -18.64 12.71
CA ARG A 287 -1.43 -18.48 12.37
C ARG A 287 -1.64 -17.84 11.00
N ASP A 288 -0.96 -16.73 10.73
CA ASP A 288 -1.29 -15.85 9.60
C ASP A 288 -0.32 -15.99 8.42
N GLY A 289 0.86 -16.57 8.65
CA GLY A 289 1.94 -16.76 7.68
C GLY A 289 2.87 -15.55 7.53
N VAL A 290 2.49 -14.37 8.04
CA VAL A 290 3.23 -13.12 7.80
C VAL A 290 2.95 -12.07 8.89
N LEU A 291 3.94 -11.24 9.22
CA LEU A 291 3.76 -9.99 9.97
C LEU A 291 3.73 -8.78 9.04
N SER A 292 2.82 -7.84 9.29
CA SER A 292 2.74 -6.55 8.59
C SER A 292 3.53 -5.48 9.35
N LEU A 293 4.79 -5.26 9.00
CA LEU A 293 5.62 -4.29 9.71
C LEU A 293 5.54 -2.91 9.04
N HIS A 294 5.58 -1.87 9.85
CA HIS A 294 5.58 -0.47 9.39
C HIS A 294 6.59 0.31 10.25
N PRO A 295 7.90 0.08 10.04
CA PRO A 295 8.94 0.48 10.99
C PRO A 295 9.08 2.00 11.17
N LEU A 296 8.63 2.80 10.20
CA LEU A 296 8.68 4.27 10.25
C LEU A 296 7.28 4.88 10.47
N CYS A 297 6.35 4.11 11.06
CA CYS A 297 4.97 4.53 11.31
C CYS A 297 4.90 5.87 12.04
N GLY A 298 4.02 6.77 11.56
CA GLY A 298 3.81 8.09 12.17
C GLY A 298 5.04 9.00 12.23
N GLY A 299 6.09 8.72 11.43
CA GLY A 299 7.35 9.44 11.49
C GLY A 299 8.27 9.01 12.64
N LEU A 300 8.16 7.76 13.10
CA LEU A 300 9.04 7.19 14.11
C LEU A 300 10.53 7.37 13.71
N PRO A 301 11.39 7.94 14.59
CA PRO A 301 12.80 8.12 14.28
C PRO A 301 13.53 6.81 13.97
N PRO A 302 14.37 6.76 12.92
CA PRO A 302 15.05 5.53 12.51
C PRO A 302 15.84 4.84 13.63
N GLU A 303 16.51 5.60 14.48
CA GLU A 303 17.28 5.10 15.62
C GLU A 303 16.41 4.37 16.67
N LEU A 304 15.14 4.76 16.80
CA LEU A 304 14.15 4.05 17.63
C LEU A 304 13.53 2.89 16.88
N ALA A 305 13.35 3.00 15.56
CA ALA A 305 12.71 1.98 14.72
C ALA A 305 13.57 0.72 14.53
N TRP A 306 14.88 0.87 14.30
CA TRP A 306 15.79 -0.25 14.01
C TRP A 306 15.75 -1.38 15.04
N PRO A 307 15.80 -1.13 16.36
CA PRO A 307 15.70 -2.18 17.37
C PRO A 307 14.46 -3.07 17.23
N TYR A 308 13.30 -2.51 16.89
CA TYR A 308 12.07 -3.29 16.69
C TYR A 308 12.14 -4.17 15.44
N LEU A 309 12.71 -3.63 14.35
CA LEU A 309 12.90 -4.39 13.12
C LEU A 309 13.95 -5.50 13.28
N HIS A 310 15.06 -5.22 13.96
CA HIS A 310 16.08 -6.20 14.29
C HIS A 310 15.50 -7.37 15.08
N ARG A 311 14.68 -7.09 16.10
CA ARG A 311 14.04 -8.14 16.91
C ARG A 311 13.20 -9.11 16.08
N VAL A 312 12.47 -8.62 15.08
CA VAL A 312 11.72 -9.52 14.17
C VAL A 312 12.66 -10.47 13.45
N VAL A 313 13.81 -10.00 12.98
CA VAL A 313 14.74 -10.83 12.22
C VAL A 313 15.60 -11.72 13.10
N ASP A 314 16.08 -11.21 14.22
CA ASP A 314 17.12 -11.85 15.02
C ASP A 314 16.50 -12.83 16.03
N GLU A 315 15.25 -12.61 16.44
CA GLU A 315 14.58 -13.42 17.46
C GLU A 315 13.35 -14.14 16.93
N VAL A 316 12.49 -13.47 16.15
CA VAL A 316 11.26 -14.09 15.64
C VAL A 316 11.55 -15.02 14.45
N MET A 317 12.21 -14.54 13.39
CA MET A 317 12.42 -15.34 12.18
C MET A 317 13.15 -16.68 12.40
N PRO A 318 14.17 -16.80 13.27
CA PRO A 318 14.85 -18.07 13.51
C PRO A 318 14.00 -19.07 14.31
N ALA A 319 13.02 -18.58 15.07
CA ALA A 319 12.15 -19.40 15.92
C ALA A 319 10.90 -19.92 15.20
N VAL A 320 10.56 -19.37 14.03
CA VAL A 320 9.43 -19.86 13.22
C VAL A 320 9.86 -21.16 12.50
N PRO A 321 9.12 -22.27 12.67
CA PRO A 321 9.38 -23.51 11.92
C PRO A 321 9.31 -23.26 10.41
N ARG A 322 10.31 -23.75 9.67
CA ARG A 322 10.35 -23.67 8.19
C ARG A 322 9.38 -24.63 7.54
#